data_AF-A0A7C5KPT1-F1
#
_entry.id   AF-A0A7C5KPT1-F1
#
_cell.length_a   1.000
_cell.length_b   1.000
_cell.length_c   1.000
_cell.angle_alpha   90.00
_cell.angle_beta   90.00
_cell.angle_gamma   90.00
#
_symmetry.space_group_name_H-M   'P 1'
#
loop_
_entity.id
_entity.type
_entity.pdbx_description
1 polymer ?
#
loop_
_entity_poly.entity_id
_entity_poly.type
_entity_poly.pdbx_seq_one_letter_code
_entity_poly.pdbx_strand_id
1 'polypeptide(L)' 'LATCIQHEIDHLNGVVFIDHLSRLKRDRVIKKFSKARKLNKALA' A
#
# COMPACT_ATOMS: atom_id res chain seq x y z
N LEU A 1 9.80 17.30 -4.49
CA LEU A 1 8.92 17.58 -5.65
C LEU A 1 8.88 16.41 -6.64
N ALA A 2 10.02 15.91 -7.13
CA ALA A 2 10.07 14.80 -8.08
C ALA A 2 9.37 13.50 -7.62
N THR A 3 9.52 13.11 -6.34
CA THR A 3 8.86 11.92 -5.77
C THR A 3 7.34 12.05 -5.71
N CYS A 4 6.82 13.26 -5.40
CA CYS A 4 5.39 13.51 -5.39
C CYS A 4 4.82 13.39 -6.81
N ILE A 5 5.51 13.97 -7.80
CA ILE A 5 5.07 13.89 -9.20
C ILE A 5 5.10 12.44 -9.70
N GLN A 6 6.15 11.67 -9.39
CA GLN A 6 6.23 10.25 -9.74
C GLN A 6 5.14 9.43 -9.04
N HIS A 7 4.80 9.74 -7.79
CA HIS A 7 3.72 9.08 -7.07
C HIS A 7 2.36 9.32 -7.73
N GLU A 8 2.06 10.56 -8.14
CA GLU A 8 0.82 10.88 -8.85
C GLU A 8 0.79 10.21 -10.24
N ILE A 9 1.91 10.17 -10.96
CA ILE A 9 2.01 9.46 -12.25
C ILE A 9 1.78 7.95 -12.08
N ASP A 10 2.37 7.33 -11.06
CA ASP A 10 2.16 5.91 -10.75
C ASP A 10 0.67 5.65 -10.47
N HIS A 11 0.03 6.51 -9.68
CA HIS A 11 -1.40 6.44 -9.41
C HIS A 11 -2.26 6.53 -10.68
N LEU A 12 -1.93 7.41 -11.62
CA LEU A 12 -2.63 7.51 -12.91
C LEU A 12 -2.46 6.25 -13.78
N ASN A 13 -1.34 5.54 -13.64
CA ASN A 13 -1.09 4.26 -14.33
C ASN A 13 -1.65 3.05 -13.58
N GLY A 14 -2.34 3.25 -12.44
CA GLY A 14 -2.85 2.18 -11.60
C GLY A 14 -1.77 1.39 -10.85
N VAL A 15 -0.54 1.90 -10.83
CA VAL A 15 0.58 1.34 -10.07
C VAL A 15 0.63 2.03 -8.72
N VAL A 16 0.70 1.27 -7.64
CA VAL A 16 0.92 1.84 -6.30
C VAL A 16 2.33 1.54 -5.84
N PHE A 17 2.84 2.33 -4.90
CA PHE A 17 4.17 2.12 -4.32
C PHE A 17 4.42 0.67 -3.84
N ILE A 18 3.35 -0.02 -3.43
CA ILE A 18 3.39 -1.42 -2.98
C ILE A 18 3.79 -2.37 -4.13
N ASP A 19 3.54 -1.99 -5.38
CA ASP A 19 3.90 -2.79 -6.54
C ASP A 19 5.41 -2.84 -6.79
N HIS A 20 6.12 -1.79 -6.41
CA HIS A 20 7.58 -1.72 -6.47
C HIS A 20 8.28 -2.56 -5.38
N LEU A 21 7.53 -3.10 -4.41
CA LEU A 21 8.08 -3.97 -3.38
C LEU A 21 8.20 -5.42 -3.86
N SER A 22 9.27 -6.08 -3.44
CA SER A 22 9.42 -7.54 -3.57
C SER A 22 8.20 -8.27 -2.98
N ARG A 23 7.79 -9.39 -3.59
CA ARG A 23 6.63 -10.22 -3.17
C ARG A 23 6.53 -10.43 -1.65
N LEU A 24 7.62 -10.86 -1.00
CA LEU A 24 7.63 -11.10 0.45
C LEU A 24 7.32 -9.85 1.29
N LYS A 25 7.81 -8.68 0.89
CA LYS A 25 7.52 -7.40 1.56
C LYS A 25 6.07 -6.99 1.34
N ARG A 26 5.55 -7.17 0.12
CA ARG A 26 4.15 -6.91 -0.23
C ARG A 26 3.20 -7.75 0.64
N ASP A 27 3.44 -9.06 0.73
CA ASP A 27 2.61 -9.98 1.51
C ASP A 27 2.59 -9.62 3.00
N ARG A 28 3.76 -9.26 3.54
CA ARG A 28 3.88 -8.80 4.94
C ARG A 28 3.05 -7.55 5.19
N VAL A 29 3.11 -6.58 4.28
CA VAL A 29 2.36 -5.32 4.37
C VAL A 29 0.85 -5.59 4.29
N ILE A 30 0.39 -6.37 3.32
CA ILE A 30 -1.03 -6.76 3.16
C ILE A 30 -1.55 -7.46 4.42
N LYS A 31 -0.78 -8.40 4.99
CA LYS A 31 -1.16 -9.11 6.22
C LYS A 31 -1.32 -8.15 7.41
N LYS A 32 -0.41 -7.17 7.55
CA LYS A 32 -0.47 -6.15 8.61
C LYS A 32 -1.71 -5.27 8.43
N PHE A 33 -1.96 -4.78 7.22
CA PHE A 33 -3.13 -3.95 6.93
C PHE A 33 -4.46 -4.71 7.12
N SER A 34 -4.54 -5.97 6.70
CA SER A 34 -5.71 -6.83 6.93
C SER A 34 -6.00 -7.01 8.43
N LYS A 35 -4.97 -7.25 9.25
CA LYS A 35 -5.11 -7.33 10.71
C LYS A 35 -5.57 -6.00 11.31
N ALA A 36 -4.97 -4.88 10.89
CA ALA A 36 -5.33 -3.55 11.37
C ALA A 36 -6.79 -3.18 11.01
N ARG A 37 -7.24 -3.50 9.78
CA ARG A 37 -8.63 -3.31 9.35
C ARG A 37 -9.61 -4.11 10.21
N LYS A 38 -9.28 -5.38 10.53
CA LYS A 38 -10.11 -6.21 11.42
C LYS A 38 -10.21 -5.62 12.83
N LEU A 39 -9.10 -5.14 13.38
CA LEU A 39 -9.08 -4.53 14.71
C LEU A 39 -9.89 -3.22 14.74
N ASN A 40 -9.70 -2.35 13.74
CA ASN A 40 -10.48 -1.10 13.62
C ASN A 40 -11.98 -1.36 13.45
N LYS A 41 -12.38 -2.42 12.73
CA LYS A 41 -13.80 -2.80 12.60
C LYS A 41 -14.41 -3.32 13.92
N ALA A 42 -13.61 -3.81 14.86
CA ALA A 42 -14.09 -4.27 16.16
C ALA A 42 -14.23 -3.14 17.20
N LEU A 43 -13.60 -1.99 16.94
CA LEU A 43 -13.62 -0.79 17.79
C LEU A 43 -14.66 0.24 17.37
N ALA A 44 -15.28 0.06 16.20
CA ALA A 44 -16.36 0.89 15.65
C ALA A 44 -17.67 0.11 15.67
#